data_AF-A0A374WAL3-F1
#
_entry.id   AF-A0A374WAL3-F1
#
_cell.length_a   1.000
_cell.length_b   1.000
_cell.length_c   1.000
_cell.angle_alpha   90.00
_cell.angle_beta   90.00
_cell.angle_gamma   90.00
#
_symmetry.space_group_name_H-M   'P 1'
#
loop_
_entity.id
_entity.type
_entity.pdbx_description
1 polymer ?
#
loop_
_entity_poly.entity_id
_entity_poly.type
_entity_poly.pdbx_seq_one_letter_code
_entity_poly.pdbx_strand_id
1 'polypeptide(L)' 'MTNYEIQQHIDALYRDLNNVEGMDEETARRVYNVDCKSEIIEVIQDEIDTCKAIMQPDLEDDDMDYDALCEVQGLSRYA' A
#
# COMPACT_ATOMS: atom_id res chain seq x y z
N MET A 1 -12.11 -7.72 3.74
CA MET A 1 -12.54 -6.34 3.43
C MET A 1 -12.75 -6.26 1.93
N THR A 2 -13.80 -5.57 1.50
CA THR A 2 -14.01 -5.22 0.10
C THR A 2 -13.14 -4.02 -0.28
N ASN A 3 -12.83 -3.84 -1.56
CA ASN A 3 -12.07 -2.68 -2.04
C ASN A 3 -12.70 -1.34 -1.61
N TYR A 4 -14.03 -1.29 -1.48
CA TYR A 4 -14.74 -0.12 -0.99
C TYR A 4 -14.44 0.20 0.48
N GLU A 5 -14.42 -0.82 1.35
CA GLU A 5 -14.09 -0.66 2.77
C GLU A 5 -12.63 -0.22 2.95
N ILE A 6 -11.70 -0.79 2.16
CA ILE A 6 -10.29 -0.41 2.20
C ILE A 6 -10.10 1.04 1.73
N GLN A 7 -10.83 1.44 0.69
CA GLN A 7 -10.75 2.81 0.20
C GLN A 7 -11.33 3.83 1.19
N GLN A 8 -12.44 3.51 1.87
CA GLN A 8 -12.93 4.36 2.97
C GLN A 8 -11.93 4.45 4.12
N HIS A 9 -11.24 3.36 4.44
CA HIS A 9 -10.20 3.34 5.46
C HIS A 9 -9.01 4.23 5.08
N ILE A 10 -8.53 4.12 3.83
CA ILE A 10 -7.48 5.00 3.29
C ILE A 10 -7.92 6.48 3.35
N ASP A 11 -9.16 6.80 2.98
CA ASP A 11 -9.68 8.17 3.05
C ASP A 11 -9.72 8.70 4.50
N ALA A 12 -10.00 7.84 5.48
CA ALA A 12 -9.94 8.19 6.90
C ALA A 12 -8.49 8.45 7.34
N LEU A 13 -7.56 7.58 6.99
CA LEU A 13 -6.13 7.74 7.28
C LEU A 13 -5.57 9.03 6.69
N TYR A 14 -5.97 9.42 5.47
CA TYR A 14 -5.58 10.70 4.88
C TYR A 14 -6.11 11.91 5.64
N ARG A 15 -7.30 11.82 6.22
CA ARG A 15 -7.84 12.90 7.09
C ARG A 15 -7.05 12.97 8.40
N ASP A 16 -6.70 11.83 8.97
CA ASP A 16 -5.91 11.77 10.20
C ASP A 16 -4.51 12.30 9.98
N LEU A 17 -3.88 11.99 8.84
CA LEU A 17 -2.60 12.57 8.43
C LEU A 17 -2.69 14.09 8.32
N ASN A 18 -3.73 14.62 7.67
CA ASN A 18 -3.93 16.08 7.55
C ASN A 18 -4.13 16.74 8.93
N ASN A 19 -4.89 16.09 9.82
CA ASN A 19 -5.07 16.56 11.19
C ASN A 19 -3.72 16.61 11.93
N VAL A 20 -2.95 15.53 11.87
CA VAL A 20 -1.62 15.44 12.50
C VAL A 20 -0.66 16.48 11.91
N GLU A 21 -0.67 16.69 10.59
CA GLU A 21 0.12 17.72 9.92
C GLU A 21 -0.24 19.14 10.36
N GLY A 22 -1.52 19.41 10.61
CA GLY A 22 -1.99 20.69 11.16
C GLY A 22 -1.76 20.88 12.66
N MET A 23 -1.51 19.79 13.40
CA MET A 23 -1.24 19.83 14.84
C MET A 23 0.21 20.21 15.14
N ASP A 24 0.41 20.92 16.24
CA ASP A 24 1.74 21.16 16.79
C ASP A 24 2.35 19.89 17.38
N GLU A 25 3.67 19.86 17.50
CA GLU A 25 4.41 18.68 17.93
C GLU A 25 4.08 18.29 19.39
N GLU A 26 3.86 19.26 20.28
CA GLU A 26 3.52 18.98 21.68
C GLU A 26 2.15 18.30 21.80
N THR A 27 1.17 18.77 21.02
CA THR A 27 -0.15 18.14 20.93
C THR A 27 -0.06 16.75 20.30
N ALA A 28 0.74 16.56 19.24
CA ALA A 28 0.95 15.25 18.63
C ALA A 28 1.55 14.24 19.65
N ARG A 29 2.59 14.64 20.38
CA ARG A 29 3.18 13.81 21.45
C ARG A 29 2.17 13.47 22.54
N ARG A 30 1.32 14.42 22.93
CA ARG A 30 0.33 14.20 24.00
C ARG A 30 -0.81 13.28 23.59
N VAL A 31 -1.29 13.42 22.36
CA VAL A 31 -2.46 12.66 21.86
C VAL A 31 -2.06 11.25 21.46
N TYR A 32 -0.94 11.11 20.73
CA TYR A 32 -0.51 9.84 20.17
C TYR A 32 0.58 9.15 21.01
N ASN A 33 1.08 9.81 22.06
CA ASN A 33 2.14 9.29 22.92
C ASN A 33 3.40 8.86 22.14
N VAL A 34 3.76 9.68 21.15
CA VAL A 34 4.96 9.53 20.32
C VAL A 34 6.06 10.47 20.78
N ASP A 35 7.32 10.17 20.45
CA ASP A 35 8.46 11.05 20.78
C ASP A 35 8.55 12.21 19.79
N CYS A 36 8.22 11.95 18.53
CA CYS A 36 8.24 12.93 17.45
C CYS A 36 6.96 12.87 16.62
N LYS A 37 6.51 14.01 16.11
CA LYS A 37 5.38 14.08 15.17
C LYS A 37 5.63 13.26 13.90
N SER A 38 6.88 13.11 13.47
CA SER A 38 7.24 12.29 12.31
C SER A 38 6.90 10.82 12.50
N GLU A 39 6.98 10.28 13.73
CA GLU A 39 6.71 8.86 14.00
C GLU A 39 5.24 8.53 13.70
N ILE A 40 4.31 9.37 14.16
CA ILE A 40 2.89 9.14 13.88
C ILE A 40 2.56 9.33 12.39
N ILE A 41 3.24 10.25 11.70
CA ILE A 41 3.06 10.44 10.26
C ILE A 41 3.55 9.21 9.49
N GLU A 42 4.72 8.66 9.85
CA GLU A 42 5.29 7.46 9.25
C GLU A 42 4.37 6.25 9.44
N VAL A 43 3.84 6.06 10.66
CA VAL A 43 2.89 4.97 10.96
C VAL A 43 1.63 5.07 10.09
N ILE A 44 1.04 6.27 9.96
CA ILE A 44 -0.15 6.47 9.13
C ILE A 44 0.18 6.22 7.64
N GLN A 45 1.36 6.65 7.19
CA GLN A 45 1.79 6.48 5.81
C GLN A 45 2.03 5.00 5.47
N ASP A 46 2.69 4.25 6.36
CA ASP A 46 2.91 2.82 6.24
C ASP A 46 1.59 2.04 6.19
N GLU A 47 0.59 2.46 6.97
CA GLU A 47 -0.73 1.85 6.97
C GLU A 47 -1.46 2.11 5.64
N ILE A 48 -1.38 3.33 5.10
CA ILE A 48 -1.93 3.67 3.78
C ILE A 48 -1.28 2.80 2.70
N ASP A 49 0.05 2.63 2.74
CA ASP A 49 0.77 1.86 1.73
C ASP A 49 0.47 0.36 1.85
N THR A 50 0.30 -0.16 3.07
CA THR A 50 -0.19 -1.52 3.31
C THR A 50 -1.60 -1.71 2.74
N CYS A 51 -2.51 -0.77 2.97
CA CYS A 51 -3.86 -0.82 2.42
C CYS A 51 -3.87 -0.79 0.89
N LYS A 52 -3.01 0.04 0.28
CA LYS A 52 -2.83 0.07 -1.17
C LYS A 52 -2.24 -1.23 -1.71
N ALA A 53 -1.28 -1.83 -1.01
CA ALA A 53 -0.71 -3.12 -1.40
C ALA A 53 -1.77 -4.24 -1.38
N ILE A 54 -2.69 -4.22 -0.41
CA ILE A 54 -3.83 -5.16 -0.37
C ILE A 54 -4.82 -4.91 -1.53
N MET A 55 -4.98 -3.65 -1.97
CA MET A 55 -5.83 -3.31 -3.12
C MET A 55 -5.16 -3.58 -4.46
N GLN A 56 -3.83 -3.66 -4.52
CA GLN A 56 -3.15 -4.10 -5.72
C GLN A 56 -3.50 -5.57 -5.92
N PRO A 57 -4.10 -5.95 -7.08
CA PRO A 57 -4.16 -7.36 -7.43
C PRO A 57 -2.73 -7.86 -7.41
N ASP A 58 -2.49 -9.04 -6.83
CA ASP A 58 -1.19 -9.69 -6.84
C ASP A 58 -0.61 -9.49 -8.23
N LEU A 59 0.42 -8.63 -8.33
CA LEU A 59 1.24 -8.53 -9.52
C LEU A 59 2.03 -9.84 -9.49
N GLU A 60 1.36 -10.91 -9.87
CA GLU A 60 2.01 -12.01 -10.55
C GLU A 60 2.64 -11.38 -11.79
N ASP A 61 3.87 -10.86 -11.61
CA ASP A 61 4.95 -11.19 -12.54
C ASP A 61 4.76 -12.68 -12.86
N ASP A 62 4.44 -13.03 -14.08
CA ASP A 62 5.37 -12.81 -15.15
C ASP A 62 4.70 -12.52 -16.50
N ASP A 63 5.26 -11.55 -17.21
CA ASP A 63 5.42 -11.68 -18.66
C ASP A 63 6.37 -12.89 -18.92
N MET A 64 6.10 -14.11 -18.41
CA MET A 64 6.77 -15.29 -18.93
C MET A 64 6.27 -15.41 -20.34
N ASP A 65 7.15 -15.04 -21.25
CA ASP A 65 6.97 -15.27 -22.66
C ASP A 65 6.98 -16.78 -22.89
N TYR A 66 5.82 -17.40 -22.69
CA TYR A 66 5.58 -18.82 -22.98
C TYR A 66 5.89 -19.12 -24.45
N ASP A 67 5.86 -18.12 -25.35
CA ASP A 67 6.34 -18.30 -26.73
C ASP A 67 7.85 -18.51 -26.76
N ALA A 68 8.64 -17.69 -26.05
CA ALA A 68 10.09 -17.88 -25.94
C ALA A 68 10.47 -19.24 -25.32
N LEU A 69 9.71 -19.73 -24.34
CA LEU A 69 9.92 -21.06 -23.75
C LEU A 69 9.58 -22.19 -24.72
N CYS A 70 8.51 -22.06 -25.51
CA CYS A 70 8.16 -23.02 -26.56
C CYS A 70 9.26 -23.11 -27.64
N GLU A 71 9.86 -21.98 -28.03
CA GLU A 71 10.98 -21.94 -28.98
C GLU A 71 12.24 -22.63 -28.43
N VAL A 72 12.63 -22.34 -27.19
CA VAL A 72 13.83 -22.92 -26.57
C VAL A 72 13.68 -24.42 -26.30
N GLN A 73 12.47 -24.88 -25.96
CA GLN A 73 12.20 -26.30 -25.66
C GLN A 73 11.77 -27.11 -26.88
N GLY A 74 11.62 -26.48 -28.05
CA GLY A 74 11.22 -27.16 -29.29
C GLY A 74 9.79 -27.71 -29.25
N LEU A 75 8.92 -27.12 -28.42
CA LEU A 75 7.53 -27.53 -28.26
C LEU A 75 6.64 -26.75 -29.23
N SER A 76 5.87 -27.45 -30.07
CA SER A 76 4.89 -26.81 -30.95
C SER A 76 3.65 -26.42 -30.14
N ARG A 77 3.29 -25.14 -30.17
CA ARG A 77 2.16 -24.56 -29.41
C ARG A 77 0.78 -25.09 -29.85
N TYR A 78 0.70 -25.77 -31.00
CA TYR A 78 -0.55 -26.23 -31.64
C TYR A 78 -0.51 -27.70 -32.11
N ALA A 79 0.25 -28.57 -31.44
CA ALA A 79 0.26 -30.02 -31.73
C ALA A 79 -0.89 -30.76 -31.04
#